data_AF-A0A6A3S7L7-F1
#
_entry.id   AF-A0A6A3S7L7-F1
#
_cell.length_a   1.000
_cell.length_b   1.000
_cell.length_c   1.000
_cell.angle_alpha   90.00
_cell.angle_beta   90.00
_cell.angle_gamma   90.00
#
_symmetry.space_group_name_H-M   'P 1'
#
loop_
_entity.id
_entity.type
_entity.pdbx_description
1 polymer ?
#
loop_
_entity_poly.entity_id
_entity_poly.type
_entity_poly.pdbx_seq_one_letter_code
_entity_poly.pdbx_strand_id
1 'polypeptide(L)'
;MCIVQAVSGAYPWGNLIDAGVTYQVKEGKLPRQPTAFSSVQWELIKRMCRFKPEERLELDFVVKVLGYFAKRDPYTGDVNVQAALAKWHYEAKKVRRVWNSLKSSSSNQTGRSP
;
A
#
# COMPACT_ATOMS: atom_id res chain seq x y z
N MET A 1 -12.01 -2.04 -6.42
CA MET A 1 -10.90 -2.60 -5.60
C MET A 1 -11.47 -3.54 -4.54
N CYS A 2 -11.63 -4.82 -4.85
CA CYS A 2 -12.41 -5.73 -4.00
C CYS A 2 -11.73 -6.06 -2.67
N ILE A 3 -10.40 -6.25 -2.66
CA ILE A 3 -9.66 -6.59 -1.43
C ILE A 3 -9.79 -5.49 -0.37
N VAL A 4 -9.69 -4.22 -0.77
CA VAL A 4 -9.82 -3.08 0.15
C VAL A 4 -11.19 -3.08 0.79
N GLN A 5 -12.25 -3.21 0.00
CA GLN A 5 -13.63 -3.22 0.49
C GLN A 5 -13.93 -4.44 1.38
N ALA A 6 -13.44 -5.63 1.01
CA ALA A 6 -13.67 -6.84 1.78
C ALA A 6 -13.01 -6.77 3.17
N VAL A 7 -11.82 -6.19 3.27
CA VAL A 7 -11.08 -6.08 4.54
C VAL A 7 -11.57 -4.89 5.39
N SER A 8 -11.96 -3.78 4.77
CA SER A 8 -12.40 -2.58 5.50
C SER A 8 -13.89 -2.55 5.82
N GLY A 9 -14.72 -3.31 5.09
CA GLY A 9 -16.18 -3.21 5.15
C GLY A 9 -16.74 -1.90 4.54
N ALA A 10 -15.91 -1.09 3.89
CA ALA A 10 -16.27 0.23 3.39
C ALA A 10 -15.86 0.42 1.93
N TYR A 11 -16.54 1.33 1.23
CA TYR A 11 -16.16 1.69 -0.14
C TYR A 11 -14.71 2.22 -0.19
N PRO A 12 -13.87 1.77 -1.15
CA PRO A 12 -12.46 2.14 -1.19
C PRO A 12 -12.23 3.66 -1.18
N TRP A 13 -13.05 4.42 -1.92
CA TRP A 13 -12.96 5.87 -2.01
C TRP A 13 -13.99 6.61 -1.13
N GLY A 14 -14.64 5.91 -0.20
CA GLY A 14 -15.70 6.48 0.64
C GLY A 14 -16.87 7.00 -0.19
N ASN A 15 -17.32 8.22 0.11
CA ASN A 15 -18.47 8.87 -0.52
C ASN A 15 -18.08 9.76 -1.72
N LEU A 16 -16.88 9.54 -2.30
CA LEU A 16 -16.44 10.34 -3.43
C LEU A 16 -17.27 10.00 -4.67
N ILE A 17 -17.79 11.02 -5.35
CA ILE A 17 -18.50 10.86 -6.62
C ILE A 17 -17.56 10.33 -7.71
N ASP A 18 -18.11 9.68 -8.73
CA ASP A 18 -17.35 9.01 -9.80
C ASP A 18 -16.36 9.93 -10.52
N ALA A 19 -16.73 11.20 -10.75
CA ALA A 19 -15.83 12.19 -11.34
C ALA A 19 -14.59 12.44 -10.45
N GLY A 20 -14.79 12.51 -9.14
CA GLY A 20 -13.72 12.64 -8.16
C GLY A 20 -12.83 11.40 -8.13
N VAL A 21 -13.42 10.19 -8.12
CA VAL A 21 -12.67 8.94 -8.18
C VAL A 21 -11.83 8.87 -9.45
N THR A 22 -12.43 9.21 -10.59
CA THR A 22 -11.74 9.24 -11.89
C THR A 22 -10.54 10.16 -11.87
N TYR A 23 -10.68 11.36 -11.31
CA TYR A 23 -9.57 12.30 -11.15
C TYR A 23 -8.44 11.71 -10.28
N GLN A 24 -8.76 11.15 -9.11
CA GLN A 24 -7.74 10.55 -8.23
C GLN A 24 -6.99 9.41 -8.90
N VAL A 25 -7.70 8.53 -9.62
CA VAL A 25 -7.10 7.39 -10.32
C VAL A 25 -6.22 7.85 -11.48
N LYS A 26 -6.63 8.86 -12.24
CA LYS A 26 -5.81 9.46 -13.31
C LYS A 26 -4.52 10.08 -12.77
N GLU A 27 -4.55 10.64 -11.57
CA GLU A 27 -3.38 11.16 -10.86
C GLU A 27 -2.49 10.05 -10.24
N GLY A 28 -2.81 8.76 -10.47
CA GLY A 28 -2.07 7.64 -9.92
C GLY A 28 -2.22 7.48 -8.40
N LYS A 29 -3.23 8.10 -7.80
CA LYS A 29 -3.49 8.03 -6.36
C LYS A 29 -4.25 6.76 -6.01
N LEU A 30 -4.04 6.33 -4.77
CA LEU A 30 -4.77 5.23 -4.16
C LEU A 30 -5.68 5.78 -3.06
N PRO A 31 -6.74 5.06 -2.71
CA PRO A 31 -7.53 5.42 -1.55
C PRO A 31 -6.66 5.46 -0.29
N ARG A 32 -7.12 6.18 0.73
CA ARG A 32 -6.44 6.21 2.02
C ARG A 32 -6.33 4.79 2.56
N GLN A 33 -5.14 4.41 3.04
CA GLN A 33 -4.93 3.11 3.67
C GLN A 33 -5.89 2.93 4.86
N PRO A 34 -6.77 1.91 4.84
CA PRO A 34 -7.61 1.59 6.00
C PRO A 34 -6.76 1.07 7.16
N THR A 35 -7.18 1.35 8.40
CA THR A 35 -6.49 0.90 9.63
C THR A 35 -6.42 -0.63 9.75
N ALA A 36 -7.34 -1.35 9.11
CA ALA A 36 -7.35 -2.81 9.04
C ALA A 36 -6.13 -3.41 8.30
N PHE A 37 -5.41 -2.62 7.50
CA PHE A 37 -4.21 -3.08 6.80
C PHE A 37 -2.94 -2.73 7.58
N SER A 38 -2.09 -3.72 7.83
CA SER A 38 -0.69 -3.46 8.15
C SER A 38 0.04 -2.76 6.99
N SER A 39 1.18 -2.14 7.26
CA SER A 39 2.00 -1.50 6.22
C SER A 39 2.36 -2.49 5.10
N VAL A 40 2.77 -3.71 5.45
CA VAL A 40 3.17 -4.75 4.49
C VAL A 40 1.97 -5.29 3.69
N GLN A 41 0.80 -5.47 4.31
CA GLN A 41 -0.40 -5.85 3.55
C GLN A 41 -0.84 -4.73 2.59
N TRP A 42 -0.67 -3.46 2.98
CA TRP A 42 -0.95 -2.34 2.08
C TRP A 42 0.03 -2.26 0.91
N GLU A 43 1.29 -2.67 1.09
CA GLU A 43 2.27 -2.79 0.00
C GLU A 43 1.83 -3.73 -1.13
N LEU A 44 1.05 -4.77 -0.84
CA LEU A 44 0.42 -5.62 -1.85
C LEU A 44 -0.53 -4.82 -2.73
N ILE A 45 -1.45 -4.07 -2.11
CA ILE A 45 -2.44 -3.24 -2.81
C ILE A 45 -1.74 -2.21 -3.70
N LYS A 46 -0.71 -1.53 -3.19
CA LYS A 46 0.06 -0.55 -3.95
C LYS A 46 0.73 -1.14 -5.18
N ARG A 47 1.20 -2.39 -5.10
CA ARG A 47 1.84 -3.09 -6.23
C ARG A 47 0.84 -3.64 -7.23
N MET A 48 -0.29 -4.18 -6.77
CA MET A 48 -1.39 -4.59 -7.65
C MET A 48 -1.97 -3.40 -8.44
N CYS A 49 -1.99 -2.22 -7.84
CA CYS A 49 -2.57 -1.02 -8.41
C CYS A 49 -1.53 0.01 -8.83
N ARG A 50 -0.37 -0.46 -9.33
CA ARG A 50 0.58 0.43 -10.02
C ARG A 50 -0.10 1.09 -11.21
N PHE A 51 0.22 2.37 -11.40
CA PHE A 51 -0.37 3.19 -12.45
C PHE A 51 -0.09 2.59 -13.83
N LYS A 52 1.18 2.27 -14.09
CA LYS A 52 1.61 1.54 -15.28
C LYS A 52 1.21 0.06 -15.17
N PRO A 53 0.45 -0.50 -16.12
CA PRO A 53 0.03 -1.89 -16.10
C PRO A 53 1.19 -2.90 -15.99
N GLU A 54 2.30 -2.66 -16.68
CA GLU A 54 3.49 -3.50 -16.72
C GLU A 54 4.28 -3.54 -15.39
N GLU A 55 4.01 -2.61 -14.48
CA GLU A 55 4.60 -2.61 -13.14
C GLU A 55 3.74 -3.35 -12.11
N ARG A 56 2.55 -3.85 -12.50
CA ARG A 56 1.63 -4.54 -11.60
C ARG A 56 2.12 -5.95 -11.30
N LEU A 57 1.75 -6.46 -10.12
CA LEU A 57 2.02 -7.86 -9.78
C LEU A 57 1.19 -8.81 -10.62
N GLU A 58 1.85 -9.88 -11.06
CA GLU A 58 1.20 -11.04 -11.65
C GLU A 58 0.19 -11.67 -10.68
N LEU A 59 -0.96 -12.09 -11.22
CA LEU A 59 -2.07 -12.56 -10.41
C LEU A 59 -1.73 -13.85 -9.64
N ASP A 60 -0.91 -14.73 -10.21
CA ASP A 60 -0.45 -15.96 -9.55
C ASP A 60 0.35 -15.62 -8.27
N PHE A 61 1.19 -14.59 -8.34
CA PHE A 61 1.97 -14.12 -7.20
C PHE A 61 1.07 -13.43 -6.16
N VAL A 62 0.07 -12.66 -6.60
CA VAL A 62 -0.93 -12.08 -5.70
C VAL A 62 -1.64 -13.16 -4.89
N VAL A 63 -2.05 -14.27 -5.53
CA VAL A 63 -2.71 -15.39 -4.83
C VAL A 63 -1.80 -16.02 -3.79
N LYS A 64 -0.51 -16.25 -4.12
CA LYS A 64 0.48 -16.78 -3.16
C LYS A 64 0.64 -15.86 -1.94
N VAL A 65 0.73 -14.54 -2.16
CA VAL A 65 0.86 -13.56 -1.08
C VAL A 65 -0.41 -13.52 -0.21
N LEU A 66 -1.60 -13.53 -0.82
CA LEU A 66 -2.86 -13.61 -0.08
C LEU A 66 -2.97 -14.90 0.73
N GLY A 67 -2.55 -16.04 0.16
CA GLY A 67 -2.47 -17.33 0.84
C GLY A 67 -1.54 -17.29 2.05
N TYR A 68 -0.36 -16.66 1.91
CA TYR A 68 0.57 -16.44 3.01
C TYR A 68 -0.06 -15.61 4.14
N PHE A 69 -0.72 -14.49 3.81
CA PHE A 69 -1.40 -13.67 4.82
C PHE A 69 -2.54 -14.42 5.53
N ALA A 70 -3.25 -15.27 4.80
CA ALA A 70 -4.28 -16.15 5.35
C ALA A 70 -3.73 -17.38 6.09
N LYS A 71 -2.40 -17.53 6.18
CA LYS A 71 -1.70 -18.67 6.80
C LYS A 71 -2.12 -20.02 6.19
N ARG A 72 -2.32 -20.06 4.88
CA ARG A 72 -2.71 -21.28 4.15
C ARG A 72 -1.50 -21.96 3.53
N ASP A 73 -1.40 -23.26 3.72
CA ASP A 73 -0.43 -24.08 2.98
C ASP A 73 -0.85 -24.23 1.51
N PRO A 74 0.11 -24.38 0.57
CA PRO A 74 1.57 -24.43 0.77
C PRO A 74 2.24 -23.05 0.85
N TYR A 75 1.48 -21.95 0.88
CA TYR A 75 2.01 -20.59 0.65
C TYR A 75 2.81 -20.01 1.82
N THR A 76 2.60 -20.51 3.04
CA THR A 76 3.35 -20.11 4.24
C THR A 76 4.86 -20.35 4.11
N GLY A 77 5.25 -21.41 3.40
CA GLY A 77 6.64 -21.81 3.15
C GLY A 77 7.22 -21.31 1.83
N ASP A 78 6.49 -20.51 1.05
CA ASP A 78 6.99 -20.01 -0.25
C ASP A 78 8.11 -18.97 -0.03
N VAL A 79 9.34 -19.37 -0.35
CA VAL A 79 10.54 -18.55 -0.18
C VAL A 79 10.51 -17.26 -1.01
N ASN A 80 9.86 -17.28 -2.19
CA ASN A 80 9.76 -16.09 -3.03
C ASN A 80 8.80 -15.07 -2.40
N VAL A 81 7.69 -15.56 -1.83
CA VAL A 81 6.76 -14.71 -1.08
C VAL A 81 7.45 -14.10 0.14
N GLN A 82 8.13 -14.91 0.94
CA GLN A 82 8.83 -14.42 2.14
C GLN A 82 9.90 -13.37 1.81
N ALA A 83 10.71 -13.62 0.78
CA ALA A 83 11.73 -12.67 0.32
C ALA A 83 11.10 -11.35 -0.16
N ALA A 84 10.00 -11.42 -0.92
CA ALA A 84 9.28 -10.24 -1.36
C ALA A 84 8.71 -9.44 -0.19
N LEU A 85 8.06 -10.09 0.77
CA LEU A 85 7.48 -9.44 1.95
C LEU A 85 8.56 -8.77 2.81
N ALA A 86 9.72 -9.41 2.99
CA ALA A 86 10.86 -8.83 3.68
C ALA A 86 11.36 -7.54 2.97
N LYS A 87 11.48 -7.58 1.63
CA LYS A 87 11.83 -6.42 0.82
C LYS A 87 10.79 -5.30 0.97
N TRP A 88 9.50 -5.62 0.87
CA TRP A 88 8.42 -4.63 0.96
C TRP A 88 8.38 -3.96 2.33
N HIS A 89 8.61 -4.73 3.40
CA HIS A 89 8.70 -4.21 4.76
C HIS A 89 9.88 -3.23 4.93
N TYR A 90 11.03 -3.55 4.34
CA TYR A 90 12.18 -2.63 4.33
C TYR A 90 11.87 -1.33 3.59
N GLU A 91 11.27 -1.42 2.40
CA GLU A 91 10.87 -0.27 1.59
C GLU A 91 9.86 0.61 2.32
N ALA A 92 8.83 0.03 2.93
CA ALA A 92 7.83 0.74 3.72
C ALA A 92 8.46 1.49 4.91
N LYS A 93 9.40 0.83 5.63
CA LYS A 93 10.14 1.46 6.72
C LYS A 93 11.05 2.58 6.24
N LYS A 94 11.70 2.44 5.08
CA LYS A 94 12.57 3.46 4.50
C LYS A 94 11.77 4.71 4.14
N VAL A 95 10.66 4.56 3.43
CA VAL A 95 9.78 5.69 3.04
C VAL A 95 9.29 6.45 4.27
N ARG A 96 8.83 5.73 5.30
CA ARG A 96 8.38 6.36 6.55
C ARG A 96 9.48 7.17 7.23
N ARG A 97 10.71 6.65 7.27
CA ARG A 97 11.86 7.36 7.86
C ARG A 97 12.18 8.65 7.10
N VAL A 98 12.21 8.60 5.77
CA VAL A 98 12.46 9.78 4.94
C VAL A 98 11.39 10.84 5.18
N TRP A 99 10.12 10.45 5.20
CA TRP A 99 9.02 11.38 5.45
C TRP A 99 9.06 12.00 6.85
N ASN A 100 9.36 11.22 7.88
CA ASN A 100 9.55 11.74 9.23
C ASN A 100 10.70 12.75 9.31
N SER A 101 11.82 12.48 8.62
CA SER A 101 12.96 13.40 8.54
C SER A 101 12.58 14.72 7.88
N LEU A 102 11.88 14.67 6.74
CA LEU A 102 11.40 15.87 6.03
C LEU A 102 10.45 16.72 6.90
N LYS A 103 9.57 16.07 7.67
CA LYS A 103 8.67 16.77 8.59
C LYS A 103 9.40 17.44 9.75
N SER A 104 10.39 16.77 10.33
CA SER A 104 11.22 17.36 11.38
C SER A 104 12.01 18.57 10.86
N SER A 105 12.55 18.49 9.63
CA SER A 105 13.24 19.60 8.99
C SER A 105 12.33 20.79 8.67
N SER A 106 11.09 20.53 8.22
CA SER A 106 10.10 21.59 7.96
C SER A 106 9.61 22.27 9.25
N SER A 107 9.55 21.54 10.36
CA SER A 107 9.11 22.09 11.66
C SER A 107 10.19 22.94 12.32
N ASN A 108 11.47 22.65 12.05
CA ASN A 108 12.60 23.45 12.57
C ASN A 108 12.82 24.78 11.82
N GLN A 109 12.17 24.98 10.66
CA GLN A 109 12.28 26.23 9.88
C GLN A 109 11.18 27.26 10.23
N THR A 110 10.06 26.86 10.82
CA THR A 110 8.95 27.78 11.17
C THR A 110 9.11 28.44 12.55
N GLY A 111 10.20 28.18 13.27
CA GLY A 111 10.46 28.71 14.62
C GLY A 111 11.51 29.81 14.71
N ARG A 112 11.96 30.39 13.59
CA ARG A 112 12.97 31.46 13.60
C ARG A 112 12.51 32.65 12.76
N SER A 113 11.90 33.62 13.43
CA SER A 113 11.87 35.00 12.96
C SER A 113 12.10 35.91 14.18
N PRO A 114 13.00 36.89 14.09
CA PRO A 114 13.28 37.86 15.16
C PRO A 114 12.13 38.85 15.38
#